data_AF-A0A7X1G1E5-F1
#
_entry.id   AF-A0A7X1G1E5-F1
#
_cell.length_a   1.000
_cell.length_b   1.000
_cell.length_c   1.000
_cell.angle_alpha   90.00
_cell.angle_beta   90.00
_cell.angle_gamma   90.00
#
_symmetry.space_group_name_H-M   'P 1'
#
loop_
_entity.id
_entity.type
_entity.pdbx_description
1 polymer ?
#
loop_
_entity_poly.entity_id
_entity_poly.type
_entity_poly.pdbx_seq_one_letter_code
_entity_poly.pdbx_strand_id
1 'polypeptide(L)'
;MHRLQDGLWELRFRDGSPTRRLCWHDPWRLIQLQHPDLACERLVIEDTPGSASVQYTCRGKGFGRTQIRRENAQLIQLETQGLAGGLPFVMSAEGRRVADCPAAARPQGVASAARAD
;
A
#
# COMPACT_ATOMS: atom_id res chain seq x y z
N MET A 1 10.43 -4.80 -2.13
CA MET A 1 9.12 -4.59 -1.47
C MET A 1 8.69 -5.75 -0.57
N HIS A 2 9.25 -6.96 -0.67
CA HIS A 2 8.79 -8.16 0.06
C HIS A 2 9.31 -8.29 1.51
N ARG A 3 9.60 -7.17 2.18
CA ARG A 3 10.28 -7.17 3.50
C ARG A 3 9.42 -6.67 4.66
N LEU A 4 8.15 -6.34 4.40
CA LEU A 4 7.21 -6.00 5.45
C LEU A 4 6.52 -7.25 5.94
N GLN A 5 6.26 -7.32 7.24
CA GLN A 5 5.45 -8.41 7.80
C GLN A 5 3.99 -8.26 7.38
N ASP A 6 3.40 -9.37 6.96
CA ASP A 6 1.96 -9.47 6.78
C ASP A 6 1.24 -9.23 8.11
N GLY A 7 0.05 -8.63 8.04
CA GLY A 7 -0.78 -8.42 9.21
C GLY A 7 -1.74 -7.24 9.11
N LEU A 8 -2.36 -6.92 10.24
CA LEU A 8 -3.14 -5.72 10.43
C LEU A 8 -2.18 -4.56 10.72
N TRP A 9 -2.25 -3.54 9.89
CA TRP A 9 -1.47 -2.33 10.03
C TRP A 9 -2.36 -1.13 10.30
N GLU A 10 -1.85 -0.23 11.12
CA GLU A 10 -2.46 1.04 11.45
C GLU A 10 -1.63 2.17 10.81
N LEU A 11 -2.30 2.99 10.00
CA LEU A 11 -1.72 4.18 9.36
C LEU A 11 -2.16 5.43 10.11
N ARG A 12 -1.19 6.14 10.68
CA ARG A 12 -1.40 7.46 11.30
C ARG A 12 -0.90 8.54 10.35
N PHE A 13 -1.83 9.33 9.81
CA PHE A 13 -1.51 10.41 8.87
C PHE A 13 -0.97 11.64 9.60
N ARG A 14 -0.04 12.35 8.96
CA ARG A 14 0.61 13.54 9.56
C ARG A 14 -0.21 14.82 9.43
N ASP A 15 -1.20 14.83 8.55
CA ASP A 15 -2.13 15.94 8.34
C ASP A 15 -3.28 15.97 9.38
N GLY A 16 -3.31 15.01 10.30
CA GLY A 16 -4.38 14.87 11.30
C GLY A 16 -5.62 14.12 10.81
N SER A 17 -5.60 13.61 9.57
CA SER A 17 -6.65 12.74 9.05
C SER A 17 -6.84 11.50 9.94
N PRO A 18 -8.07 10.95 10.03
CA PRO A 18 -8.34 9.78 10.86
C PRO A 18 -7.41 8.61 10.55
N THR A 19 -6.94 7.96 11.60
CA THR A 19 -6.16 6.73 11.51
C THR A 19 -6.90 5.66 10.71
N ARG A 20 -6.20 4.98 9.80
CA ARG A 20 -6.79 3.92 8.98
C ARG A 20 -6.15 2.58 9.28
N ARG A 21 -6.99 1.56 9.52
CA ARG A 21 -6.53 0.18 9.69
C ARG A 21 -6.73 -0.61 8.41
N LEU A 22 -5.68 -1.32 7.99
CA LEU A 22 -5.64 -2.03 6.73
C LEU A 22 -5.01 -3.39 6.95
N CYS A 23 -5.63 -4.41 6.37
CA CYS A 23 -5.02 -5.71 6.27
C CYS A 23 -4.09 -5.77 5.07
N TRP A 24 -2.81 -6.06 5.33
CA TRP A 24 -1.81 -6.21 4.30
C TRP A 24 -1.36 -7.66 4.23
N HIS A 25 -1.67 -8.27 3.08
CA HIS A 25 -1.03 -9.48 2.56
C HIS A 25 -0.12 -9.14 1.38
N ASP A 26 -0.18 -7.88 0.94
CA ASP A 26 0.55 -7.37 -0.19
C ASP A 26 0.98 -5.92 0.10
N PRO A 27 2.28 -5.68 0.35
CA PRO A 27 2.86 -4.35 0.52
C PRO A 27 2.56 -3.40 -0.64
N TRP A 28 2.26 -3.89 -1.85
CA TRP A 28 1.92 -3.06 -3.00
C TRP A 28 0.66 -2.22 -2.79
N ARG A 29 -0.23 -2.60 -1.85
CA ARG A 29 -1.40 -1.79 -1.48
C ARG A 29 -1.03 -0.45 -0.86
N LEU A 30 0.16 -0.34 -0.26
CA LEU A 30 0.67 0.92 0.30
C LEU A 30 1.06 1.95 -0.77
N ILE A 31 1.36 1.49 -1.98
CA ILE A 31 1.89 2.39 -3.01
C ILE A 31 0.81 3.32 -3.54
N GLN A 32 -0.44 2.88 -3.60
CA GLN A 32 -1.53 3.62 -4.25
C GLN A 32 -2.64 4.03 -3.29
N LEU A 33 -2.31 4.48 -2.08
CA LEU A 33 -3.31 4.80 -1.06
C LEU A 33 -4.37 5.83 -1.49
N GLN A 34 -4.02 6.75 -2.41
CA GLN A 34 -4.94 7.73 -3.01
C GLN A 34 -5.62 7.28 -4.30
N HIS A 35 -5.30 6.07 -4.75
CA HIS A 35 -5.91 5.41 -5.90
C HIS A 35 -6.27 3.96 -5.51
N PRO A 36 -7.05 3.75 -4.42
CA PRO A 36 -7.40 2.41 -3.96
C PRO A 36 -8.14 1.65 -5.06
N ASP A 37 -7.88 0.35 -5.15
CA ASP A 37 -8.57 -0.60 -6.05
C ASP A 37 -8.48 -0.31 -7.57
N LEU A 38 -7.72 0.70 -7.98
CA LEU A 38 -7.43 0.96 -9.39
C LEU A 38 -6.28 0.08 -9.89
N ALA A 39 -6.44 -0.43 -11.11
CA ALA A 39 -5.33 -1.02 -11.86
C ALA A 39 -4.46 0.11 -12.42
N CYS A 40 -3.26 0.27 -11.86
CA CYS A 40 -2.30 1.30 -12.27
C CYS A 40 -1.03 0.63 -12.78
N GLU A 41 -0.43 1.21 -13.83
CA GLU A 41 0.92 0.85 -14.25
C GLU A 41 1.90 1.30 -13.17
N ARG A 42 2.89 0.46 -12.85
CA ARG A 42 3.86 0.72 -11.77
C ARG A 42 5.28 0.61 -12.30
N LEU A 43 6.10 1.57 -11.94
CA LEU A 43 7.54 1.60 -12.19
C LEU A 43 8.27 1.70 -10.86
N VAL A 44 9.04 0.66 -10.55
CA VAL A 44 9.92 0.64 -9.38
C VAL A 44 11.13 1.52 -9.67
N ILE A 45 11.28 2.58 -8.89
CA ILE A 45 12.42 3.51 -8.99
C ILE A 45 13.54 3.06 -8.04
N GLU A 46 13.17 2.56 -6.87
CA GLU A 46 14.11 2.06 -5.87
C GLU A 46 13.50 0.85 -5.12
N ASP A 47 14.31 -0.17 -4.87
CA ASP A 47 13.98 -1.27 -3.95
C ASP A 47 15.22 -1.76 -3.20
N THR A 48 15.54 -1.10 -2.09
CA THR A 48 16.65 -1.44 -1.19
C THR A 48 16.12 -2.17 0.06
N PRO A 49 16.97 -2.67 0.98
CA PRO A 49 16.48 -3.20 2.25
C PRO A 49 15.69 -2.17 3.08
N GLY A 50 16.14 -0.91 3.12
CA GLY A 50 15.56 0.15 3.96
C GLY A 50 14.58 1.10 3.26
N SER A 51 14.54 1.14 1.92
CA SER A 51 13.69 2.09 1.18
C SER A 51 13.10 1.45 -0.08
N ALA A 52 11.88 1.83 -0.43
CA ALA A 52 11.33 1.55 -1.75
C ALA A 52 10.66 2.80 -2.28
N SER A 53 10.84 3.09 -3.57
CA SER A 53 10.17 4.18 -4.25
C SER A 53 9.53 3.67 -5.53
N VAL A 54 8.24 3.92 -5.69
CA VAL A 54 7.46 3.45 -6.83
C VAL A 54 6.68 4.62 -7.41
N GLN A 55 6.88 4.86 -8.70
CA GLN A 55 6.00 5.69 -9.51
C GLN A 55 4.86 4.81 -10.01
N TYR A 56 3.63 5.34 -10.01
CA TYR A 56 2.50 4.66 -10.59
C TYR A 56 1.62 5.64 -11.37
N THR A 57 0.94 5.12 -12.39
CA THR A 57 0.05 5.86 -13.28
C THR A 57 -1.25 5.10 -13.44
N CYS A 58 -2.36 5.76 -13.14
CA CYS A 58 -3.70 5.20 -13.26
C CYS A 58 -4.39 5.88 -14.45
N ARG A 59 -4.53 5.17 -15.57
CA ARG A 59 -4.95 5.75 -16.86
C ARG A 59 -6.26 6.54 -16.71
N GLY A 60 -6.19 7.84 -17.01
CA GLY A 60 -7.33 8.76 -16.91
C GLY A 60 -7.80 9.10 -15.49
N LYS A 61 -7.12 8.63 -14.45
CA LYS A 61 -7.48 8.85 -13.04
C LYS A 61 -6.41 9.57 -12.23
N GLY A 62 -5.19 9.64 -12.75
CA GLY A 62 -4.10 10.37 -12.13
C GLY A 62 -2.81 9.56 -12.07
N PHE A 63 -1.91 9.98 -11.19
CA PHE A 63 -0.63 9.33 -10.96
C PHE A 63 -0.15 9.64 -9.55
N GLY A 64 0.86 8.90 -9.10
CA GLY A 64 1.57 9.27 -7.90
C GLY A 64 2.93 8.62 -7.81
N ARG A 65 3.77 9.17 -6.94
CA ARG A 65 5.00 8.55 -6.49
C ARG A 65 4.87 8.28 -5.01
N THR A 66 5.22 7.08 -4.60
CA THR A 66 5.20 6.70 -3.19
C THR A 66 6.59 6.25 -2.79
N GLN A 67 7.07 6.80 -1.69
CA GLN A 67 8.29 6.37 -1.01
C GLN A 67 7.92 5.74 0.33
N ILE A 68 8.53 4.59 0.59
CA ILE A 68 8.37 3.83 1.83
C ILE A 68 9.76 3.66 2.43
N ARG A 69 10.01 4.31 3.56
CA ARG A 69 11.17 4.05 4.40
C ARG A 69 10.81 3.04 5.47
N ARG A 70 11.63 2.02 5.63
CA ARG A 70 11.48 0.93 6.59
C ARG A 70 12.38 1.21 7.78
N GLU A 71 11.77 1.54 8.91
CA GLU A 71 12.49 1.69 10.16
C GLU A 71 12.80 0.31 10.76
N ASN A 72 11.85 -0.63 10.64
CA ASN A 72 12.03 -2.05 10.90
C ASN A 72 10.91 -2.87 10.22
N ALA A 73 10.79 -4.16 10.54
CA ALA A 73 9.80 -5.06 9.93
C ALA A 73 8.33 -4.71 10.24
N GLN A 74 8.08 -3.91 11.28
CA GLN A 74 6.76 -3.55 11.82
C GLN A 74 6.49 -2.04 11.83
N LEU A 75 7.43 -1.22 11.37
CA LEU A 75 7.33 0.24 11.37
C LEU A 75 7.87 0.81 10.07
N ILE A 76 7.03 1.61 9.41
CA ILE A 76 7.36 2.31 8.17
C ILE A 76 6.98 3.78 8.22
N GLN A 77 7.65 4.55 7.38
CA GLN A 77 7.29 5.92 7.06
C GLN A 77 6.93 5.97 5.58
N LEU A 78 5.79 6.56 5.28
CA LEU A 78 5.22 6.63 3.94
C LEU A 78 5.05 8.08 3.54
N GLU A 79 5.50 8.39 2.33
CA GLU A 79 5.28 9.67 1.68
C GLU A 79 4.75 9.41 0.28
N THR A 80 3.70 10.10 -0.11
CA THR A 80 3.16 10.00 -1.47
C THR A 80 2.66 11.34 -1.95
N GLN A 81 2.86 11.58 -3.24
CA GLN A 81 2.47 12.82 -3.91
C GLN A 81 2.08 12.52 -5.34
N GLY A 82 1.24 13.36 -5.91
CA GLY A 82 0.79 13.18 -7.29
C GLY A 82 -0.45 13.97 -7.63
N LEU A 83 -1.24 13.41 -8.54
CA LEU A 83 -2.50 13.96 -9.00
C LEU A 83 -3.60 12.92 -8.79
N ALA A 84 -4.67 13.29 -8.12
CA ALA A 84 -5.86 12.45 -7.92
C ALA A 84 -7.12 13.28 -8.14
N GLY A 85 -8.08 12.79 -8.93
CA GLY A 85 -9.30 13.53 -9.22
C GLY A 85 -9.07 14.89 -9.90
N GLY A 86 -7.94 15.05 -10.61
CA GLY A 86 -7.55 16.30 -11.25
C GLY A 86 -6.89 17.32 -10.32
N LEU A 87 -6.69 17.01 -9.04
CA LEU A 87 -6.08 17.90 -8.05
C LEU A 87 -4.74 17.34 -7.55
N PRO A 88 -3.72 18.21 -7.35
CA PRO A 88 -2.48 17.81 -6.71
C PRO A 88 -2.71 17.35 -5.27
N PHE A 89 -1.94 16.38 -4.82
CA PHE A 89 -1.92 15.97 -3.41
C PHE A 89 -0.49 15.70 -2.93
N VAL A 90 -0.31 15.83 -1.62
CA VAL A 90 0.83 15.33 -0.85
C VAL A 90 0.26 14.72 0.42
N MET A 91 0.75 13.54 0.80
CA MET A 91 0.29 12.82 1.97
C MET A 91 1.48 12.10 2.60
N SER A 92 1.55 12.14 3.93
CA SER A 92 2.55 11.38 4.69
C SER A 92 1.90 10.67 5.87
N ALA A 93 2.43 9.50 6.20
CA ALA A 93 1.90 8.65 7.27
C ALA A 93 3.00 7.81 7.93
N GLU A 94 2.82 7.50 9.20
CA GLU A 94 3.50 6.39 9.87
C GLU A 94 2.63 5.14 9.77
N GLY A 95 3.21 4.02 9.38
CA GLY A 95 2.54 2.72 9.42
C GLY A 95 3.12 1.84 10.51
N ARG A 96 2.28 1.30 11.39
CA ARG A 96 2.67 0.32 12.41
C ARG A 96 1.88 -0.97 12.27
N ARG A 97 2.55 -2.11 12.34
CA ARG A 97 1.87 -3.40 12.48
C ARG A 97 1.32 -3.50 13.89
N VAL A 98 0.04 -3.83 14.02
CA VAL A 98 -0.65 -3.89 15.33
C VAL A 98 -1.17 -5.28 15.69
N ALA A 99 -1.42 -6.14 14.71
CA ALA A 99 -1.87 -7.52 14.93
C ALA A 99 -1.69 -8.37 13.67
N ASP A 100 -2.05 -9.65 13.76
CA ASP A 100 -2.38 -10.44 12.57
C ASP A 100 -3.68 -9.93 11.92
N CYS A 101 -3.85 -10.21 10.63
CA CYS A 101 -5.14 -9.99 9.99
C CYS A 101 -6.21 -10.91 10.56
N PRO A 102 -7.43 -10.41 10.84
CA PRO A 102 -8.53 -11.27 11.26
C PRO A 102 -8.86 -12.28 10.16
N ALA A 103 -9.30 -13.48 10.54
CA ALA A 103 -9.58 -14.57 9.60
C ALA A 103 -10.58 -14.19 8.49
N ALA A 104 -11.53 -13.30 8.79
CA ALA A 104 -12.51 -12.79 7.84
C ALA A 104 -11.95 -11.81 6.78
N ALA A 105 -10.74 -11.29 6.96
CA ALA A 105 -10.12 -10.32 6.06
C ALA A 105 -9.29 -10.96 4.93
N ARG A 106 -9.15 -12.30 4.89
CA ARG A 106 -8.53 -12.95 3.73
C ARG A 106 -9.39 -12.70 2.50
N PRO A 107 -8.82 -12.24 1.37
CA PRO A 107 -9.51 -12.30 0.11
C PRO A 107 -9.86 -13.77 -0.15
N GLN A 108 -11.14 -14.07 -0.31
CA GLN A 108 -11.61 -15.42 -0.59
C GLN A 108 -10.96 -15.85 -1.91
N GLY A 109 -9.99 -16.75 -1.83
CA GLY A 109 -9.35 -17.32 -3.00
C GLY A 109 -10.41 -17.98 -3.86
N VAL A 110 -10.40 -17.66 -5.15
CA VAL A 110 -11.18 -18.36 -6.18
C VAL A 110 -10.87 -19.84 -6.05
N ALA A 111 -11.87 -20.63 -5.64
CA ALA A 111 -11.77 -22.08 -5.67
C ALA A 111 -11.55 -22.51 -7.14
N SER A 112 -10.36 -23.00 -7.45
CA SER A 112 -10.12 -23.71 -8.70
C SER A 112 -10.95 -24.99 -8.68
N ALA A 113 -12.03 -25.03 -9.45
CA ALA A 113 -12.75 -26.27 -9.71
C ALA A 113 -11.77 -27.26 -10.38
N ALA A 114 -11.54 -28.39 -9.74
CA ALA A 114 -10.87 -29.52 -10.36
C ALA A 114 -11.73 -30.03 -11.53
N ARG A 115 -11.12 -30.19 -12.71
CA ARG A 115 -11.70 -31.02 -13.78
C ARG A 115 -11.51 -32.48 -13.36
N ALA A 116 -12.61 -33.24 -13.35
CA ALA A 116 -12.58 -34.69 -13.30
C ALA A 116 -12.46 -35.21 -14.73
N ASP A 117 -11.54 -36.15 -14.95
CA ASP A 117 -11.48 -37.02 -16.11
C ASP A 117 -12.45 -38.21 -15.95
#